data_AF-A0A843D8J5-F1
#
_entry.id   AF-A0A843D8J5-F1
#
_cell.length_a   1.000
_cell.length_b   1.000
_cell.length_c   1.000
_cell.angle_alpha   90.00
_cell.angle_beta   90.00
_cell.angle_gamma   90.00
#
_symmetry.space_group_name_H-M   'P 1'
#
loop_
_entity.id
_entity.type
_entity.pdbx_description
1 polymer ?
#
loop_
_entity_poly.entity_id
_entity_poly.type
_entity_poly.pdbx_seq_one_letter_code
_entity_poly.pdbx_strand_id
1 'polypeptide(L)'
;MNCGFTSTDLLRPKIISFPDENAWKRLNSMLDKAKKQEEFSDVEGLELINLPRCCTKDHEKAIELICEELLNLNIEDSYVKNELIYAMQCMIHKYARTDEDILRLEGMIELRQVIDKRSPVLDAMKYEGRKEGRKEGIEIGREEERNDTLKVLCDLVKSSPVDSTMEKVIGSLGFSMDEVMNADID
;
A
#
# COMPACT_ATOMS: atom_id res chain seq x y z
N MET A 1 -22.02 9.18 -3.01
CA MET A 1 -20.65 9.71 -3.15
C MET A 1 -19.75 8.48 -2.97
N ASN A 2 -19.27 7.92 -4.07
CA ASN A 2 -18.53 6.65 -4.07
C ASN A 2 -17.07 6.95 -3.75
N CYS A 3 -16.61 6.60 -2.54
CA CYS A 3 -15.18 6.62 -2.23
C CYS A 3 -14.64 5.22 -2.49
N GLY A 4 -14.05 5.03 -3.68
CA GLY A 4 -13.25 3.84 -3.99
C GLY A 4 -11.81 4.14 -3.67
N PHE A 5 -11.24 3.43 -2.70
CA PHE A 5 -9.80 3.39 -2.48
C PHE A 5 -9.20 2.38 -3.48
N THR A 6 -8.09 2.76 -4.12
CA THR A 6 -7.32 1.86 -4.99
C THR A 6 -6.06 1.38 -4.26
N SER A 7 -5.50 0.25 -4.68
CA SER A 7 -4.37 -0.45 -4.04
C SER A 7 -3.05 0.34 -3.98
N THR A 8 -3.00 1.53 -4.58
CA THR A 8 -1.85 2.44 -4.61
C THR A 8 -2.06 3.72 -3.79
N ASP A 9 -3.21 3.89 -3.15
CA ASP A 9 -3.45 5.04 -2.28
C ASP A 9 -2.60 4.89 -1.02
N LEU A 10 -1.39 5.46 -1.05
CA LEU A 10 -0.62 5.75 0.15
C LEU A 10 -1.56 6.49 1.10
N LEU A 11 -2.04 5.81 2.14
CA LEU A 11 -2.66 6.43 3.30
C LEU A 11 -1.68 7.50 3.77
N ARG A 12 -1.90 8.76 3.37
CA ARG A 12 -1.26 9.91 3.98
C ARG A 12 -2.14 10.20 5.18
N PRO A 13 -1.85 9.67 6.38
CA PRO A 13 -2.65 10.02 7.54
C PRO A 13 -2.65 11.54 7.62
N LYS A 14 -3.84 12.13 7.49
CA LYS A 14 -4.01 13.56 7.71
C LYS A 14 -3.72 13.75 9.19
N ILE A 15 -2.52 14.22 9.51
CA ILE A 15 -2.13 14.48 10.89
C ILE A 15 -3.02 15.61 11.39
N ILE A 16 -4.06 15.24 12.15
CA ILE A 16 -4.92 16.22 12.82
C ILE A 16 -4.14 16.65 14.05
N SER A 17 -3.65 17.90 14.04
CA SER A 17 -3.02 18.49 15.22
C SER A 17 -4.11 18.91 16.20
N PHE A 18 -4.09 18.34 17.39
CA PHE A 18 -4.97 18.74 18.49
C PHE A 18 -4.20 19.63 19.46
N PRO A 19 -4.86 20.58 20.15
CA PRO A 19 -4.36 21.11 21.41
C PRO A 19 -4.08 19.97 22.40
N ASP A 20 -3.02 20.08 23.21
CA ASP A 20 -2.53 19.05 24.13
C ASP A 20 -3.63 18.43 25.02
N GLU A 21 -4.50 19.25 25.60
CA GLU A 21 -5.61 18.80 26.43
C GLU A 21 -6.62 17.94 25.66
N ASN A 22 -6.86 18.26 24.39
CA ASN A 22 -7.76 17.50 23.52
C ASN A 22 -7.13 16.18 23.09
N ALA A 23 -5.81 16.15 22.90
CA ALA A 23 -5.06 14.92 22.63
C ALA A 23 -5.17 13.94 23.80
N TRP A 24 -5.00 14.41 25.04
CA TRP A 24 -5.17 13.58 26.24
C TRP A 24 -6.60 13.06 26.43
N LYS A 25 -7.60 13.91 26.22
CA LYS A 25 -9.02 13.48 26.23
C LYS A 25 -9.29 12.40 25.20
N ARG A 26 -8.77 12.57 23.98
CA ARG A 26 -8.91 11.59 22.89
C ARG A 26 -8.18 10.28 23.22
N LEU A 27 -6.95 10.36 23.71
CA LEU A 27 -6.15 9.20 24.12
C LEU A 27 -6.90 8.40 25.18
N ASN A 28 -7.33 9.03 26.27
CA ASN A 28 -8.05 8.34 27.35
C ASN A 28 -9.34 7.68 26.86
N SER A 29 -10.10 8.35 25.98
CA SER A 29 -11.31 7.77 25.37
C SER A 29 -10.99 6.52 24.55
N MET A 30 -9.88 6.51 23.81
CA MET A 30 -9.48 5.35 23.01
C MET A 30 -8.93 4.22 23.90
N LEU A 31 -8.16 4.54 24.93
CA LEU A 31 -7.69 3.52 25.88
C LEU A 31 -8.85 2.88 26.65
N ASP A 32 -9.88 3.65 27.03
CA ASP A 32 -11.11 3.10 27.62
C ASP A 32 -11.84 2.17 26.64
N LYS A 33 -11.88 2.53 25.35
CA LYS A 33 -12.44 1.69 24.29
C LYS A 33 -11.66 0.36 24.17
N ALA A 34 -10.32 0.43 24.20
CA ALA A 34 -9.44 -0.73 24.16
C ALA A 34 -9.63 -1.66 25.36
N LYS A 35 -9.70 -1.10 26.57
CA LYS A 35 -9.96 -1.84 27.82
C LYS A 35 -11.30 -2.56 27.81
N LYS A 36 -12.31 -1.98 27.17
CA LYS A 36 -13.63 -2.59 26.98
C LYS A 36 -13.69 -3.59 25.84
N GLN A 37 -12.59 -3.80 25.11
CA GLN A 37 -12.50 -4.68 23.94
C GLN A 37 -13.50 -4.28 22.82
N GLU A 38 -13.86 -3.00 22.77
CA GLU A 38 -14.70 -2.45 21.71
C GLU A 38 -13.91 -2.40 20.38
N GLU A 39 -14.61 -2.62 19.27
CA GLU A 39 -14.00 -2.71 17.94
C GLU A 39 -13.39 -1.38 17.48
N PHE A 40 -12.13 -1.42 17.04
CA PHE A 40 -11.43 -0.30 16.42
C PHE A 40 -11.46 -0.43 14.90
N SER A 41 -11.83 0.66 14.23
CA SER A 41 -11.53 0.81 12.81
C SER A 41 -10.03 1.04 12.58
N ASP A 42 -9.55 0.73 11.39
CA ASP A 42 -8.15 0.98 10.98
C ASP A 42 -7.74 2.44 11.17
N VAL A 43 -8.67 3.37 10.89
CA VAL A 43 -8.47 4.81 11.04
C VAL A 43 -8.26 5.18 12.51
N GLU A 44 -9.04 4.59 13.43
CA GLU A 44 -8.85 4.81 14.87
C GLU A 44 -7.51 4.25 15.34
N GLY A 45 -7.10 3.08 14.86
CA GLY A 45 -5.77 2.54 15.16
C GLY A 45 -4.65 3.51 14.74
N LEU A 46 -4.72 4.04 13.51
CA LEU A 46 -3.77 5.03 13.00
C LEU A 46 -3.82 6.37 13.75
N GLU A 47 -4.99 6.78 14.23
CA GLU A 47 -5.13 7.97 15.05
C GLU A 47 -4.43 7.78 16.41
N LEU A 48 -4.65 6.64 17.06
CA LEU A 48 -4.08 6.32 18.38
C LEU A 48 -2.55 6.46 18.37
N ILE A 49 -1.86 5.88 17.40
CA ILE A 49 -0.40 5.93 17.29
C ILE A 49 0.15 7.34 17.00
N ASN A 50 -0.69 8.26 16.50
CA ASN A 50 -0.31 9.64 16.21
C ASN A 50 -0.55 10.59 17.41
N LEU A 51 -1.43 10.23 18.34
CA LEU A 51 -1.76 11.07 19.50
C LEU A 51 -0.56 11.48 20.34
N PRO A 52 0.47 10.63 20.58
CA PRO A 52 1.62 11.06 21.36
C PRO A 52 2.27 12.31 20.78
N ARG A 53 2.30 12.52 19.46
CA ARG A 53 2.87 13.74 18.84
C ARG A 53 2.17 15.02 19.28
N CYS A 54 0.91 14.92 19.67
CA CYS A 54 0.10 16.05 20.15
C CYS A 54 0.21 16.25 21.67
N CYS A 55 0.76 15.29 22.42
CA CYS A 55 1.00 15.34 23.86
C CYS A 55 2.34 16.02 24.20
N THR A 56 2.49 17.30 23.81
CA THR A 56 3.70 18.14 23.82
C THR A 56 4.57 18.14 25.08
N LYS A 57 4.03 17.81 26.25
CA LYS A 57 4.79 17.79 27.51
C LYS A 57 5.10 16.40 28.04
N ASP A 58 4.30 15.41 27.65
CA ASP A 58 4.27 14.07 28.26
C ASP A 58 4.15 12.97 27.18
N HIS A 59 4.85 13.14 26.06
CA HIS A 59 4.88 12.19 24.94
C HIS A 59 5.18 10.76 25.39
N GLU A 60 6.15 10.61 26.28
CA GLU A 60 6.60 9.33 26.84
C GLU A 60 5.50 8.62 27.60
N LYS A 61 4.78 9.34 28.46
CA LYS A 61 3.63 8.80 29.20
C LYS A 61 2.52 8.37 28.24
N ALA A 62 2.26 9.16 27.19
CA ALA A 62 1.29 8.78 26.18
C ALA A 62 1.70 7.50 25.43
N ILE A 63 2.98 7.35 25.09
CA ILE A 63 3.53 6.14 24.45
C ILE A 63 3.38 4.94 25.37
N GLU A 64 3.75 5.08 26.64
CA GLU A 64 3.67 3.99 27.63
C GLU A 64 2.24 3.48 27.78
N LEU A 65 1.27 4.39 27.95
CA LEU A 65 -0.15 4.04 28.03
C LEU A 65 -0.67 3.34 26.77
N ILE A 66 -0.19 3.75 25.58
CA ILE A 66 -0.55 3.06 24.34
C ILE A 66 0.07 1.67 24.31
N CYS A 67 1.35 1.53 24.68
CA CYS A 67 2.04 0.24 24.70
C CYS A 67 1.35 -0.78 25.62
N GLU A 68 0.81 -0.34 26.76
CA GLU A 68 0.04 -1.19 27.69
C GLU A 68 -1.21 -1.80 27.04
N GLU A 69 -1.86 -1.09 26.11
CA GLU A 69 -3.14 -1.49 25.52
C GLU A 69 -3.04 -1.91 24.05
N LEU A 70 -1.88 -1.74 23.41
CA LEU A 70 -1.74 -1.94 21.95
C LEU A 70 -2.07 -3.37 21.52
N LEU A 71 -1.65 -4.36 22.32
CA LEU A 71 -1.95 -5.77 22.06
C LEU A 71 -3.42 -6.12 22.33
N ASN A 72 -4.12 -5.31 23.14
CA ASN A 72 -5.52 -5.48 23.49
C ASN A 72 -6.47 -4.82 22.49
N LEU A 73 -5.97 -4.09 21.49
CA LEU A 73 -6.82 -3.48 20.46
C LEU A 73 -7.58 -4.56 19.70
N ASN A 74 -8.91 -4.44 19.70
CA ASN A 74 -9.80 -5.29 18.93
C ASN A 74 -9.94 -4.70 17.51
N ILE A 75 -8.98 -5.01 16.64
CA ILE A 75 -8.98 -4.66 15.22
C ILE A 75 -9.16 -5.96 14.43
N GLU A 76 -10.10 -5.97 13.49
CA GLU A 76 -10.42 -7.16 12.68
C GLU A 76 -9.22 -7.58 11.80
N ASP A 77 -8.57 -6.61 11.16
CA ASP A 77 -7.43 -6.86 10.29
C ASP A 77 -6.12 -7.02 11.08
N SER A 78 -5.65 -8.27 11.16
CA SER A 78 -4.37 -8.62 11.79
C SER A 78 -3.14 -7.98 11.14
N TYR A 79 -3.17 -7.68 9.83
CA TYR A 79 -2.10 -6.98 9.14
C TYR A 79 -2.03 -5.53 9.61
N VAL A 80 -3.18 -4.84 9.67
CA VAL A 80 -3.26 -3.47 10.20
C VAL A 80 -2.75 -3.43 11.63
N LYS A 81 -3.18 -4.35 12.49
CA LYS A 81 -2.70 -4.43 13.88
C LYS A 81 -1.17 -4.59 13.96
N ASN A 82 -0.59 -5.42 13.10
CA ASN A 82 0.87 -5.57 13.03
C ASN A 82 1.56 -4.29 12.56
N GLU A 83 1.04 -3.61 11.53
CA GLU A 83 1.58 -2.32 11.06
C GLU A 83 1.51 -1.23 12.13
N LEU A 84 0.46 -1.22 12.98
CA LEU A 84 0.37 -0.29 14.12
C LEU A 84 1.48 -0.54 15.15
N ILE A 85 1.79 -1.81 15.46
CA ILE A 85 2.90 -2.18 16.35
C ILE A 85 4.23 -1.70 15.78
N TYR A 86 4.44 -1.87 14.48
CA TYR A 86 5.61 -1.34 13.79
C TYR A 86 5.69 0.19 13.82
N ALA A 87 4.57 0.88 13.60
CA ALA A 87 4.53 2.33 13.68
C ALA A 87 4.81 2.83 15.10
N MET A 88 4.39 2.08 16.12
CA MET A 88 4.68 2.37 17.53
C MET A 88 6.19 2.28 17.82
N GLN A 89 6.92 1.34 17.19
CA GLN A 89 8.39 1.29 17.30
C GLN A 89 9.03 2.63 16.95
N CYS A 90 8.65 3.24 15.82
CA CYS A 90 9.20 4.53 15.39
C CYS A 90 8.95 5.64 16.42
N MET A 91 7.81 5.59 17.11
CA MET A 91 7.45 6.55 18.15
C MET A 91 8.23 6.30 19.44
N ILE A 92 8.41 5.04 19.85
CA ILE A 92 9.27 4.64 20.97
C ILE A 92 10.68 5.18 20.74
N HIS A 93 11.30 4.87 19.59
CA HIS A 93 12.67 5.31 19.27
C HIS A 93 12.82 6.83 19.18
N LYS A 94 11.74 7.55 18.82
CA LYS A 94 11.78 9.01 18.70
C LYS A 94 11.68 9.73 20.05
N TYR A 95 10.94 9.17 21.00
CA TYR A 95 10.54 9.89 22.22
C TYR A 95 10.95 9.21 23.53
N ALA A 96 11.39 7.96 23.52
CA ALA A 96 12.00 7.31 24.67
C ALA A 96 13.33 8.01 25.03
N ARG A 97 13.64 8.06 26.33
CA ARG A 97 14.82 8.80 26.83
C ARG A 97 16.08 7.97 26.84
N THR A 98 15.94 6.66 27.02
CA THR A 98 17.05 5.73 27.24
C THR A 98 16.89 4.45 26.43
N ASP A 99 18.00 3.76 26.19
CA ASP A 99 17.97 2.43 25.56
C ASP A 99 17.19 1.41 26.42
N GLU A 100 17.20 1.57 27.74
CA GLU A 100 16.43 0.76 28.69
C GLU A 100 14.93 0.96 28.49
N ASP A 101 14.48 2.21 28.28
CA ASP A 101 13.08 2.52 27.95
C ASP A 101 12.67 1.94 26.60
N ILE A 102 13.55 2.02 25.59
CA ILE A 102 13.30 1.41 24.27
C ILE A 102 13.08 -0.09 24.42
N LEU A 103 14.01 -0.80 25.07
CA LEU A 103 13.93 -2.25 25.25
C LEU A 103 12.69 -2.67 26.04
N ARG A 104 12.35 -1.91 27.09
CA ARG A 104 11.16 -2.15 27.91
C ARG A 104 9.86 -1.96 27.10
N LEU A 105 9.72 -0.84 26.41
CA LEU A 105 8.52 -0.51 25.62
C LEU A 105 8.37 -1.43 24.41
N GLU A 106 9.45 -1.75 23.69
CA GLU A 106 9.42 -2.76 22.61
C GLU A 106 9.03 -4.15 23.12
N GLY A 107 9.42 -4.48 24.35
CA GLY A 107 9.01 -5.71 25.03
C GLY A 107 7.51 -5.77 25.32
N MET A 108 6.90 -4.64 25.72
CA MET A 108 5.47 -4.55 26.02
C MET A 108 4.58 -4.81 24.80
N ILE A 109 5.04 -4.40 23.62
CA ILE A 109 4.29 -4.56 22.36
C ILE A 109 4.68 -5.85 21.60
N GLU A 110 5.46 -6.73 22.23
CA GLU A 110 5.95 -7.99 21.66
C GLU A 110 6.60 -7.84 20.27
N LEU A 111 7.32 -6.72 20.05
CA LEU A 111 7.75 -6.29 18.72
C LEU A 111 8.49 -7.39 17.93
N ARG A 112 9.36 -8.15 18.59
CA ARG A 112 10.12 -9.25 17.94
C ARG A 112 9.22 -10.32 17.34
N GLN A 113 8.16 -10.70 18.04
CA GLN A 113 7.22 -11.73 17.55
C GLN A 113 6.42 -11.23 16.35
N VAL A 114 6.11 -9.93 16.31
CA VAL A 114 5.42 -9.30 15.20
C VAL A 114 6.32 -9.18 13.98
N ILE A 115 7.62 -8.92 14.19
CA ILE A 115 8.61 -8.87 13.11
C ILE A 115 8.71 -10.21 12.37
N ASP A 116 8.79 -11.30 13.11
CA ASP A 116 8.91 -12.64 12.54
C ASP A 116 7.66 -13.03 11.72
N LYS A 117 6.48 -12.49 12.06
CA LYS A 117 5.23 -12.71 11.33
C LYS A 117 5.08 -11.83 10.08
N ARG A 118 5.74 -10.66 10.03
CA ARG A 118 5.63 -9.72 8.91
C ARG A 118 6.50 -10.06 7.72
N SER A 119 7.71 -10.58 7.95
CA SER A 119 8.67 -10.90 6.87
C SER A 119 8.05 -11.77 5.76
N PRO A 120 7.33 -12.86 6.05
CA PRO A 120 6.72 -13.71 5.02
C PRO A 120 5.64 -13.00 4.20
N VAL A 121 4.87 -12.09 4.82
CA VAL A 121 3.79 -11.34 4.14
C VAL A 121 4.37 -10.33 3.17
N LEU A 122 5.39 -9.57 3.59
CA LEU A 122 6.07 -8.62 2.71
C LEU A 122 6.81 -9.32 1.56
N ASP A 123 7.41 -10.47 1.84
CA ASP A 123 8.03 -11.29 0.79
C ASP A 123 6.96 -11.76 -0.21
N ALA A 124 5.81 -12.27 0.25
CA ALA A 124 4.70 -12.67 -0.61
C ALA A 124 4.21 -11.51 -1.50
N MET A 125 3.95 -10.32 -0.92
CA MET A 125 3.53 -9.13 -1.67
C MET A 125 4.58 -8.70 -2.70
N LYS A 126 5.87 -8.79 -2.36
CA LYS A 126 6.99 -8.49 -3.26
C LYS A 126 7.07 -9.50 -4.41
N TYR A 127 6.81 -10.78 -4.16
CA TYR A 127 6.77 -11.81 -5.19
C TYR A 127 5.54 -11.68 -6.10
N GLU A 128 4.37 -11.34 -5.55
CA GLU A 128 3.15 -11.07 -6.30
C GLU A 128 3.31 -9.85 -7.21
N GLY A 129 3.79 -8.72 -6.67
CA GLY A 129 4.07 -7.52 -7.47
C GLY A 129 5.09 -7.75 -8.59
N ARG A 130 6.12 -8.59 -8.36
CA ARG A 130 7.05 -9.00 -9.43
C ARG A 130 6.39 -9.85 -10.50
N LYS A 131 5.46 -10.72 -10.12
CA LYS A 131 4.73 -11.61 -11.05
C LYS A 131 3.75 -10.81 -11.90
N GLU A 132 3.07 -9.85 -11.30
CA GLU A 132 2.11 -8.97 -11.97
C GLU A 132 2.82 -7.99 -12.91
N GLY A 133 3.86 -7.28 -12.44
CA GLY A 133 4.66 -6.42 -13.31
C GLY A 133 5.37 -7.16 -14.44
N ARG A 134 5.72 -8.45 -14.25
CA ARG A 134 6.22 -9.29 -15.35
C ARG A 134 5.14 -9.62 -16.38
N LYS A 135 3.91 -9.87 -15.97
CA LYS A 135 2.80 -10.11 -16.91
C LYS A 135 2.48 -8.85 -17.71
N GLU A 136 2.33 -7.73 -17.01
CA GLU A 136 2.06 -6.42 -17.61
C GLU A 136 3.16 -6.03 -18.61
N GLY A 137 4.43 -6.18 -18.25
CA GLY A 137 5.54 -5.90 -19.16
C GLY A 137 5.60 -6.81 -20.40
N ILE A 138 5.15 -8.08 -20.30
CA ILE A 138 5.05 -8.97 -21.46
C ILE A 138 3.87 -8.57 -22.35
N GLU A 139 2.76 -8.13 -21.76
CA GLU A 139 1.57 -7.72 -22.50
C GLU A 139 1.81 -6.41 -23.26
N ILE A 140 2.39 -5.41 -22.60
CA ILE A 140 2.83 -4.16 -23.24
C ILE A 140 3.81 -4.44 -24.38
N GLY A 141 4.84 -5.25 -24.14
CA GLY A 141 5.83 -5.56 -25.19
C GLY A 141 5.22 -6.28 -26.41
N ARG A 142 4.21 -7.13 -26.20
CA ARG A 142 3.48 -7.77 -27.31
C ARG A 142 2.59 -6.78 -28.06
N GLU A 143 1.99 -5.84 -27.37
CA GLU A 143 1.17 -4.79 -27.97
C GLU A 143 2.02 -3.81 -28.79
N GLU A 144 3.18 -3.41 -28.26
CA GLU A 144 4.19 -2.61 -28.98
C GLU A 144 4.67 -3.33 -30.25
N GLU A 145 5.07 -4.60 -30.15
CA GLU A 145 5.52 -5.40 -31.31
C GLU A 145 4.41 -5.56 -32.36
N ARG A 146 3.16 -5.75 -31.92
CA ARG A 146 1.99 -5.83 -32.80
C ARG A 146 1.74 -4.48 -33.50
N ASN A 147 1.85 -3.37 -32.78
CA ASN A 147 1.65 -2.02 -33.32
C ASN A 147 2.75 -1.64 -34.32
N ASP A 148 4.02 -1.96 -34.02
CA ASP A 148 5.14 -1.76 -34.93
C ASP A 148 4.96 -2.58 -36.22
N THR A 149 4.55 -3.84 -36.08
CA THR A 149 4.23 -4.70 -37.23
C THR A 149 3.08 -4.13 -38.04
N LEU A 150 2.01 -3.67 -37.39
CA LEU A 150 0.86 -3.06 -38.05
C LEU A 150 1.26 -1.79 -38.81
N LYS A 151 2.11 -0.93 -38.23
CA LYS A 151 2.64 0.27 -38.88
C LYS A 151 3.40 -0.05 -40.17
N VAL A 152 4.29 -1.05 -40.13
CA VAL A 152 5.03 -1.52 -41.32
C VAL A 152 4.08 -2.05 -42.38
N LEU A 153 3.04 -2.80 -42.00
CA LEU A 153 2.04 -3.31 -42.93
C LEU A 153 1.22 -2.17 -43.56
N CYS A 154 0.82 -1.17 -42.79
CA CYS A 154 0.13 0.03 -43.30
C CYS A 154 0.98 0.77 -44.34
N ASP A 155 2.27 0.99 -44.06
CA ASP A 155 3.19 1.67 -44.98
C ASP A 155 3.41 0.87 -46.27
N LEU A 156 3.49 -0.46 -46.17
CA LEU A 156 3.63 -1.36 -47.32
C LEU A 156 2.39 -1.30 -48.23
N VAL A 157 1.19 -1.32 -47.64
CA VAL A 157 -0.09 -1.24 -48.36
C VAL A 157 -0.28 0.14 -49.00
N LYS A 158 0.19 1.22 -48.37
CA LYS A 158 0.15 2.57 -48.95
C LYS A 158 1.13 2.76 -50.12
N SER A 159 2.26 2.06 -50.10
CA SER A 159 3.35 2.25 -51.06
C SER A 159 3.34 1.29 -52.25
N SER A 160 2.52 0.23 -52.20
CA SER A 160 2.49 -0.83 -53.22
C SER A 160 1.06 -1.25 -53.58
N PRO A 161 0.79 -1.71 -54.82
CA PRO A 161 -0.52 -2.27 -55.18
C PRO A 161 -0.84 -3.50 -54.33
N VAL A 162 -2.04 -3.54 -53.75
CA VAL A 162 -2.52 -4.72 -53.01
C VAL A 162 -2.83 -5.84 -54.00
N ASP A 163 -2.13 -6.97 -53.85
CA ASP A 163 -2.36 -8.18 -54.62
C ASP A 163 -2.58 -9.40 -53.71
N SER A 164 -2.94 -10.53 -54.31
CA SER A 164 -3.20 -11.78 -53.57
C SER A 164 -1.99 -12.32 -52.79
N THR A 165 -0.78 -11.85 -53.10
CA THR A 165 0.44 -12.22 -52.38
C THR A 165 0.55 -11.40 -51.10
N MET A 166 0.27 -10.10 -51.18
CA MET A 166 0.24 -9.19 -50.03
C MET A 166 -0.82 -9.60 -49.01
N GLU A 167 -2.03 -9.97 -49.46
CA GLU A 167 -3.10 -10.47 -48.58
C GLU A 167 -2.68 -11.73 -47.81
N LYS A 168 -1.95 -12.64 -48.46
CA LYS A 168 -1.43 -13.86 -47.81
C LYS A 168 -0.35 -13.56 -46.78
N VAL A 169 0.53 -12.59 -47.04
CA VAL A 169 1.58 -12.17 -46.10
C VAL A 169 0.95 -11.53 -44.85
N ILE A 170 0.01 -10.61 -45.03
CA ILE A 170 -0.73 -9.96 -43.92
C ILE A 170 -1.46 -11.00 -43.07
N GLY A 171 -2.18 -11.93 -43.71
CA GLY A 171 -2.87 -13.01 -43.02
C GLY A 171 -1.92 -13.96 -42.27
N SER A 172 -0.73 -14.23 -42.81
CA SER A 172 0.28 -15.08 -42.15
C SER A 172 0.89 -14.44 -40.90
N LEU A 173 0.84 -13.11 -40.80
CA LEU A 173 1.30 -12.35 -39.63
C LEU A 173 0.20 -12.16 -38.59
N GLY A 174 -1.00 -12.72 -38.81
CA GLY A 174 -2.11 -12.69 -37.88
C GLY A 174 -2.97 -11.44 -37.94
N PHE A 175 -2.84 -10.63 -38.99
CA PHE A 175 -3.63 -9.42 -39.21
C PHE A 175 -4.68 -9.65 -40.31
N SER A 176 -5.80 -8.94 -40.21
CA SER A 176 -6.75 -8.86 -41.32
C SER A 176 -6.47 -7.66 -42.22
N MET A 177 -6.88 -7.75 -43.49
CA MET A 177 -6.69 -6.63 -44.42
C MET A 177 -7.47 -5.39 -43.99
N ASP A 178 -8.68 -5.57 -43.45
CA ASP A 178 -9.50 -4.49 -42.91
C ASP A 178 -8.85 -3.82 -41.69
N GLU A 179 -8.18 -4.59 -40.83
CA GLU A 179 -7.43 -4.08 -39.69
C GLU A 179 -6.24 -3.23 -40.13
N VAL A 180 -5.48 -3.66 -41.13
CA VAL A 180 -4.35 -2.89 -41.67
C VAL A 180 -4.81 -1.62 -42.42
N MET A 181 -5.92 -1.67 -43.15
CA MET A 181 -6.39 -0.52 -43.94
C MET A 181 -7.07 0.56 -43.09
N ASN A 182 -7.69 0.19 -41.97
CA ASN A 182 -8.42 1.11 -41.10
C ASN A 182 -7.68 1.42 -39.79
N ALA A 183 -6.44 0.96 -39.63
CA ALA A 183 -5.63 1.29 -38.47
C ALA A 183 -5.30 2.79 -38.47
N ASP A 184 -5.77 3.49 -37.44
CA ASP A 184 -5.43 4.89 -37.18
C ASP A 184 -4.12 4.91 -36.38
N ILE A 185 -3.00 4.92 -37.10
CA ILE A 185 -1.65 4.89 -36.53
C ILE A 185 -0.98 6.22 -36.88
N ASP A 186 -0.70 7.02 -35.84
CA ASP A 186 0.09 8.25 -35.91
C ASP A 186 1.58 8.00 -36.24
#